data_AF-A0A961WQK6-F1
#
_entry.id   AF-A0A961WQK6-F1
#
_cell.length_a   1.000
_cell.length_b   1.000
_cell.length_c   1.000
_cell.angle_alpha   90.00
_cell.angle_beta   90.00
_cell.angle_gamma   90.00
#
_symmetry.space_group_name_H-M   'P 1'
#
loop_
_entity.id
_entity.type
_entity.pdbx_description
1 polymer ?
#
loop_
_entity_poly.entity_id
_entity_poly.type
_entity_poly.pdbx_seq_one_letter_code
_entity_poly.pdbx_strand_id
1 'polypeptide(L)'
;MSGSDKTRPPDSKPLREQRPRDSYGHRLKRLREQGLKPPIAPHGEEAGNVPRSDFTLDCGWGRLVFCQTFQRPDDVAGALREEKSDRRDIAFYVRDPHVLLASAPQEIFLDPSHTYRLDLASYRASRRMPRGFFIRRLTSRDDAVSINRLYAARAMVPVPPDFFWSMRDARSITYFVAEDMHSGEVIGTVTGVDH
;
A
#
# COMPACT_ATOMS: atom_id res chain seq x y z
N MET A 1 -7.94 28.61 83.18
CA MET A 1 -6.63 28.01 83.50
C MET A 1 -6.49 26.72 82.68
N SER A 2 -5.32 26.53 82.06
CA SER A 2 -4.88 25.38 81.20
C SER A 2 -5.60 25.25 79.85
N GLY A 3 -4.99 25.29 78.66
CA GLY A 3 -3.70 24.74 78.20
C GLY A 3 -3.85 23.21 78.00
N SER A 4 -3.60 22.55 76.86
CA SER A 4 -2.86 22.86 75.64
C SER A 4 -3.18 21.83 74.53
N ASP A 5 -3.14 22.28 73.26
CA ASP A 5 -2.48 21.67 72.08
C ASP A 5 -2.68 20.18 71.69
N LYS A 6 -3.18 19.91 70.48
CA LYS A 6 -2.41 19.30 69.35
C LYS A 6 -3.23 18.85 68.13
N THR A 7 -2.68 19.20 66.96
CA THR A 7 -2.60 18.44 65.70
C THR A 7 -3.81 18.30 64.76
N ARG A 8 -3.70 18.97 63.59
CA ARG A 8 -4.29 18.57 62.28
C ARG A 8 -3.58 17.32 61.74
N PRO A 9 -4.29 16.51 60.92
CA PRO A 9 -3.70 15.88 59.74
C PRO A 9 -4.36 16.38 58.42
N PRO A 10 -3.66 16.24 57.27
CA PRO A 10 -3.92 17.01 56.06
C PRO A 10 -4.84 16.32 55.03
N ASP A 11 -5.34 17.16 54.12
CA ASP A 11 -6.10 16.85 52.89
C ASP A 11 -5.57 15.64 52.10
N SER A 12 -6.48 14.72 51.75
CA SER A 12 -6.24 13.70 50.72
C SER A 12 -6.91 14.10 49.41
N LYS A 13 -6.16 14.79 48.55
CA LYS A 13 -6.47 14.84 47.11
C LYS A 13 -5.90 13.58 46.45
N PRO A 14 -6.66 12.82 45.65
CA PRO A 14 -6.08 11.75 44.86
C PRO A 14 -5.29 12.36 43.69
N LEU A 15 -3.97 12.16 43.70
CA LEU A 15 -3.05 12.43 42.60
C LEU A 15 -2.69 11.10 41.93
N ARG A 16 -3.10 10.91 40.67
CA ARG A 16 -2.17 10.67 39.55
C ARG A 16 -2.92 10.32 38.26
N GLU A 17 -2.88 11.29 37.35
CA GLU A 17 -2.95 11.06 35.91
C GLU A 17 -1.86 10.06 35.48
N GLN A 18 -2.27 8.89 35.02
CA GLN A 18 -1.41 7.95 34.28
C GLN A 18 -2.00 7.68 32.89
N ARG A 19 -2.27 8.72 32.08
CA ARG A 19 -2.61 8.54 30.65
C ARG A 19 -2.03 9.58 29.66
N PRO A 20 -0.75 10.00 29.71
CA PRO A 20 -0.12 10.67 28.55
C PRO A 20 0.87 9.81 27.75
N ARG A 21 1.39 8.71 28.33
CA ARG A 21 2.46 7.90 27.67
C ARG A 21 1.94 6.99 26.55
N ASP A 22 0.74 6.45 26.72
CA ASP A 22 0.17 5.46 25.81
C ASP A 22 -0.29 6.07 24.48
N SER A 23 -0.88 7.27 24.53
CA SER A 23 -1.30 8.03 23.34
C SER A 23 -0.11 8.53 22.52
N TYR A 24 0.99 8.92 23.18
CA TYR A 24 2.24 9.29 22.52
C TYR A 24 2.88 8.08 21.84
N GLY A 25 2.94 6.93 22.51
CA GLY A 25 3.42 5.67 21.93
C GLY A 25 2.59 5.22 20.72
N HIS A 26 1.26 5.30 20.83
CA HIS A 26 0.34 4.94 19.75
C HIS A 26 0.44 5.90 18.54
N ARG A 27 0.68 7.19 18.78
CA ARG A 27 0.92 8.19 17.73
C ARG A 27 2.28 7.99 17.06
N LEU A 28 3.33 7.70 17.83
CA LEU A 28 4.67 7.43 17.30
C LEU A 28 4.69 6.15 16.46
N LYS A 29 4.00 5.09 16.92
CA LYS A 29 3.82 3.84 16.20
C LYS A 29 3.13 4.08 14.85
N ARG A 30 1.99 4.78 14.85
CA ARG A 30 1.27 5.17 13.62
C ARG A 30 2.11 6.00 12.65
N LEU A 31 2.85 6.99 13.14
CA LEU A 31 3.72 7.83 12.29
C LEU A 31 4.82 7.01 11.61
N ARG A 32 5.34 5.98 12.29
CA ARG A 32 6.38 5.10 11.75
C ARG A 32 5.81 4.06 10.79
N GLU A 33 4.67 3.47 11.12
CA GLU A 33 3.94 2.55 10.24
C GLU A 33 3.57 3.24 8.93
N GLN A 34 3.06 4.47 9.00
CA GLN A 34 2.71 5.27 7.81
C GLN A 34 3.95 5.80 7.07
N GLY A 35 5.05 6.05 7.77
CA GLY A 35 6.26 6.64 7.22
C GLY A 35 7.23 5.69 6.50
N LEU A 36 6.81 4.44 6.18
CA LEU A 36 7.65 3.45 5.50
C LEU A 36 9.00 3.18 6.18
N LYS A 37 9.12 3.54 7.47
CA LYS A 37 10.36 3.35 8.23
C LYS A 37 10.50 1.85 8.52
N PRO A 38 11.71 1.28 8.38
CA PRO A 38 11.91 -0.13 8.67
C PRO A 38 11.45 -0.43 10.11
N PRO A 39 10.76 -1.56 10.33
CA PRO A 39 10.48 -2.03 11.68
C PRO A 39 11.81 -2.18 12.43
N ILE A 40 11.87 -1.69 13.67
CA ILE A 40 12.97 -2.06 14.55
C ILE A 40 12.78 -3.55 14.80
N ALA A 41 13.75 -4.37 14.38
CA ALA A 41 13.70 -5.80 14.67
C ALA A 41 13.54 -5.97 16.19
N PRO A 42 12.46 -6.63 16.66
CA PRO A 42 12.40 -7.00 18.07
C PRO A 42 13.60 -7.89 18.36
N HIS A 43 14.33 -7.60 19.42
CA HIS A 43 15.36 -8.51 19.91
C HIS A 43 14.67 -9.84 20.29
N GLY A 44 14.84 -10.86 19.46
CA GLY A 44 14.61 -12.25 19.85
C GLY A 44 13.22 -12.85 19.60
N GLU A 45 12.58 -12.58 18.46
CA GLU A 45 11.47 -13.42 17.99
C GLU A 45 11.75 -13.98 16.59
N GLU A 46 11.35 -15.24 16.40
CA GLU A 46 11.82 -16.20 15.40
C GLU A 46 11.58 -15.79 13.94
N ALA A 47 12.45 -16.30 13.08
CA ALA A 47 12.45 -16.16 11.63
C ALA A 47 11.15 -16.65 10.98
N GLY A 48 10.17 -15.77 10.87
CA GLY A 48 8.98 -15.95 10.05
C GLY A 48 8.89 -14.87 8.99
N ASN A 49 9.53 -15.12 7.84
CA ASN A 49 9.48 -14.32 6.61
C ASN A 49 10.45 -13.11 6.56
N VAL A 50 11.72 -13.38 6.28
CA VAL A 50 12.63 -12.34 5.76
C VAL A 50 12.05 -11.86 4.43
N PRO A 51 11.76 -10.55 4.26
CA PRO A 51 11.29 -10.04 2.99
C PRO A 51 12.27 -10.41 1.88
N ARG A 52 11.76 -10.92 0.75
CA ARG A 52 12.59 -11.18 -0.42
C ARG A 52 13.29 -9.89 -0.81
N SER A 53 14.61 -9.92 -0.98
CA SER A 53 15.37 -8.77 -1.46
C SER A 53 15.08 -8.51 -2.94
N ASP A 54 15.18 -7.24 -3.33
CA ASP A 54 15.12 -6.78 -4.72
C ASP A 54 13.86 -7.28 -5.47
N PHE A 55 12.72 -7.21 -4.79
CA PHE A 55 11.47 -7.79 -5.28
C PHE A 55 10.79 -6.88 -6.30
N THR A 56 10.49 -7.45 -7.46
CA THR A 56 9.68 -6.84 -8.52
C THR A 56 8.53 -7.77 -8.88
N LEU A 57 7.38 -7.20 -9.23
CA LEU A 57 6.21 -7.94 -9.65
C LEU A 57 5.77 -7.49 -11.05
N ASP A 58 5.82 -8.40 -12.01
CA ASP A 58 5.25 -8.20 -13.34
C ASP A 58 3.72 -8.15 -13.26
N CYS A 59 3.14 -7.05 -13.74
CA CYS A 59 1.72 -6.76 -13.79
C CYS A 59 1.15 -6.82 -15.21
N GLY A 60 1.95 -7.26 -16.19
CA GLY A 60 1.59 -7.42 -17.60
C GLY A 60 1.72 -6.13 -18.41
N TRP A 61 1.37 -4.98 -17.81
CA TRP A 61 1.60 -3.64 -18.38
C TRP A 61 2.98 -3.05 -18.01
N GLY A 62 3.72 -3.73 -17.13
CA GLY A 62 5.00 -3.30 -16.58
C GLY A 62 5.22 -3.92 -15.21
N ARG A 63 6.15 -3.39 -14.42
CA ARG A 63 6.54 -3.98 -13.13
C ARG A 63 6.30 -3.01 -11.98
N LEU A 64 5.80 -3.54 -10.87
CA LEU A 64 5.89 -2.87 -9.57
C LEU A 64 7.23 -3.19 -8.93
N VAL A 65 8.04 -2.16 -8.69
CA VAL A 65 9.35 -2.27 -8.02
C VAL A 65 9.18 -1.90 -6.55
N PHE A 66 9.27 -2.87 -5.64
CA PHE A 66 9.02 -2.68 -4.21
C PHE A 66 10.26 -2.15 -3.50
N CYS A 67 10.42 -0.82 -3.45
CA CYS A 67 11.66 -0.15 -3.07
C CYS A 67 12.13 -0.45 -1.64
N GLN A 68 11.22 -0.82 -0.74
CA GLN A 68 11.55 -1.22 0.63
C GLN A 68 12.32 -2.54 0.71
N THR A 69 12.37 -3.31 -0.38
CA THR A 69 13.12 -4.59 -0.48
C THR A 69 14.54 -4.41 -1.01
N PHE A 70 14.86 -3.22 -1.52
CA PHE A 70 16.18 -2.87 -2.03
C PHE A 70 17.01 -2.17 -0.97
N GLN A 71 18.32 -2.45 -0.95
CA GLN A 71 19.23 -1.85 0.03
C GLN A 71 19.59 -0.41 -0.34
N ARG A 72 19.87 -0.13 -1.62
CA ARG A 72 20.32 1.19 -2.09
C ARG A 72 19.37 1.79 -3.13
N PRO A 73 19.23 3.13 -3.19
CA PRO A 73 18.49 3.81 -4.25
C PRO A 73 19.01 3.49 -5.67
N ASP A 74 20.32 3.33 -5.83
CA ASP A 74 20.92 3.02 -7.13
C ASP A 74 20.45 1.65 -7.68
N ASP A 75 20.18 0.70 -6.80
CA ASP A 75 19.70 -0.64 -7.18
C ASP A 75 18.25 -0.55 -7.70
N VAL A 76 17.42 0.30 -7.07
CA VAL A 76 16.07 0.61 -7.57
C VAL A 76 16.14 1.30 -8.92
N ALA A 77 17.03 2.28 -9.09
CA ALA A 77 17.23 2.94 -10.38
C ALA A 77 17.68 1.93 -11.46
N GLY A 78 18.59 1.01 -11.10
CA GLY A 78 18.99 -0.11 -11.96
C GLY A 78 17.80 -0.98 -12.38
N ALA A 79 16.95 -1.36 -11.43
CA ALA A 79 15.75 -2.14 -11.73
C ALA A 79 14.79 -1.40 -12.66
N LEU A 80 14.56 -0.09 -12.45
CA LEU A 80 13.69 0.72 -13.32
C LEU A 80 14.25 0.88 -14.75
N ARG A 81 15.57 0.89 -14.93
CA ARG A 81 16.19 0.96 -16.28
C ARG A 81 15.94 -0.28 -17.13
N GLU A 82 15.59 -1.41 -16.52
CA GLU A 82 15.20 -2.62 -17.24
C GLU A 82 13.77 -2.54 -17.81
N GLU A 83 13.06 -1.42 -17.62
CA GLU A 83 11.78 -1.14 -18.28
C GLU A 83 11.91 -1.37 -19.80
N LYS A 84 10.97 -2.13 -20.35
CA LYS A 84 10.95 -2.46 -21.78
C LYS A 84 10.15 -1.42 -22.57
N SER A 85 10.36 -1.39 -23.88
CA SER A 85 9.46 -0.64 -24.79
C SER A 85 8.01 -1.02 -24.52
N ASP A 86 7.14 -0.01 -24.50
CA ASP A 86 5.70 -0.16 -24.30
C ASP A 86 5.33 -0.87 -22.99
N ARG A 87 6.16 -0.66 -21.96
CA ARG A 87 5.90 -1.03 -20.57
C ARG A 87 6.06 0.19 -19.69
N ARG A 88 5.52 0.09 -18.49
CA ARG A 88 5.63 1.16 -17.50
C ARG A 88 5.91 0.56 -16.14
N ASP A 89 7.10 0.76 -15.64
CA ASP A 89 7.50 0.35 -14.32
C ASP A 89 7.18 1.44 -13.31
N ILE A 90 6.75 1.03 -12.12
CA ILE A 90 6.39 1.94 -11.03
C ILE A 90 7.16 1.55 -9.79
N ALA A 91 7.98 2.47 -9.31
CA ALA A 91 8.61 2.38 -7.99
C ALA A 91 7.54 2.59 -6.91
N PHE A 92 7.30 1.55 -6.11
CA PHE A 92 6.32 1.57 -5.03
C PHE A 92 7.02 1.59 -3.67
N TYR A 93 6.39 2.20 -2.66
CA TYR A 93 6.93 2.31 -1.30
C TYR A 93 8.31 2.96 -1.21
N VAL A 94 8.56 3.97 -2.04
CA VAL A 94 9.79 4.76 -2.01
C VAL A 94 9.87 5.53 -0.69
N ARG A 95 10.92 5.25 0.11
CA ARG A 95 11.15 5.91 1.41
C ARG A 95 11.54 7.37 1.24
N ASP A 96 12.55 7.62 0.39
CA ASP A 96 13.15 8.93 0.17
C ASP A 96 13.10 9.27 -1.33
N PRO A 97 11.94 9.74 -1.85
CA PRO A 97 11.77 9.94 -3.29
C PRO A 97 12.75 10.96 -3.87
N HIS A 98 13.08 12.00 -3.11
CA HIS A 98 14.06 13.01 -3.52
C HIS A 98 15.47 12.44 -3.71
N VAL A 99 15.87 11.42 -2.91
CA VAL A 99 17.17 10.76 -3.07
C VAL A 99 17.17 9.86 -4.31
N LEU A 100 16.10 9.09 -4.52
CA LEU A 100 15.98 8.24 -5.71
C LEU A 100 15.98 9.08 -6.99
N LEU A 101 15.21 10.17 -7.05
CA LEU A 101 15.19 11.07 -8.20
C LEU A 101 16.57 11.69 -8.46
N ALA A 102 17.31 12.07 -7.41
CA ALA A 102 18.65 12.63 -7.57
C ALA A 102 19.67 11.63 -8.12
N SER A 103 19.46 10.32 -7.92
CA SER A 103 20.36 9.27 -8.42
C SER A 103 20.28 9.07 -9.94
N ALA A 104 19.12 9.37 -10.56
CA ALA A 104 18.91 9.21 -12.00
C ALA A 104 17.88 10.24 -12.53
N PRO A 105 18.19 11.55 -12.47
CA PRO A 105 17.21 12.63 -12.67
C PRO A 105 16.70 12.77 -14.11
N GLN A 106 17.42 12.20 -15.08
CA GLN A 106 17.02 12.20 -16.50
C GLN A 106 16.17 10.97 -16.87
N GLU A 107 16.10 9.97 -16.00
CA GLU A 107 15.49 8.67 -16.27
C GLU A 107 14.27 8.43 -15.36
N ILE A 108 14.28 8.97 -14.14
CA ILE A 108 13.22 8.77 -13.14
C ILE A 108 12.46 10.08 -12.93
N PHE A 109 11.14 9.97 -12.86
CA PHE A 109 10.24 11.08 -12.56
C PHE A 109 9.21 10.67 -11.50
N LEU A 110 8.54 11.67 -10.91
CA LEU A 110 7.40 11.44 -10.03
C LEU A 110 6.14 11.22 -10.88
N ASP A 111 5.56 10.04 -10.75
CA ASP A 111 4.27 9.71 -11.35
C ASP A 111 3.16 10.60 -10.76
N PRO A 112 2.29 11.23 -11.57
CA PRO A 112 1.17 12.04 -11.09
C PRO A 112 0.01 11.17 -10.57
N SER A 113 0.29 10.26 -9.65
CA SER A 113 -0.70 9.38 -9.00
C SER A 113 -0.75 9.59 -7.50
N HIS A 114 -1.89 9.22 -6.90
CA HIS A 114 -2.08 9.22 -5.46
C HIS A 114 -2.08 7.79 -4.94
N THR A 115 -1.26 7.55 -3.92
CA THR A 115 -1.31 6.30 -3.14
C THR A 115 -2.00 6.57 -1.81
N TYR A 116 -3.05 5.78 -1.53
CA TYR A 116 -3.73 5.78 -0.25
C TYR A 116 -3.40 4.50 0.50
N ARG A 117 -3.25 4.59 1.81
CA ARG A 117 -3.04 3.42 2.68
C ARG A 117 -4.25 3.22 3.57
N LEU A 118 -4.82 2.03 3.50
CA LEU A 118 -5.95 1.61 4.33
C LEU A 118 -5.46 0.57 5.35
N ASP A 119 -5.75 0.80 6.63
CA ASP A 119 -5.53 -0.20 7.67
C ASP A 119 -6.73 -1.15 7.72
N LEU A 120 -6.53 -2.40 7.28
CA LEU A 120 -7.58 -3.41 7.25
C LEU A 120 -7.99 -3.91 8.64
N ALA A 121 -7.13 -3.82 9.66
CA ALA A 121 -7.44 -4.30 11.01
C ALA A 121 -8.55 -3.46 11.67
N SER A 122 -8.60 -2.17 11.34
CA SER A 122 -9.61 -1.23 11.83
C SER A 122 -10.66 -0.85 10.79
N TYR A 123 -10.55 -1.38 9.56
CA TYR A 123 -11.44 -1.03 8.46
C TYR A 123 -12.88 -1.48 8.73
N ARG A 124 -13.82 -0.55 8.54
CA ARG A 124 -15.25 -0.84 8.55
C ARG A 124 -15.81 -0.50 7.18
N ALA A 125 -16.20 -1.54 6.45
CA ALA A 125 -16.79 -1.38 5.13
C ALA A 125 -18.06 -0.49 5.19
N SER A 126 -18.21 0.38 4.19
CA SER A 126 -19.41 1.20 4.07
C SER A 126 -20.63 0.30 3.81
N ARG A 127 -21.75 0.59 4.47
CA ARG A 127 -23.04 -0.06 4.18
C ARG A 127 -23.65 0.42 2.86
N ARG A 128 -23.13 1.51 2.28
CA ARG A 128 -23.59 2.04 0.99
C ARG A 128 -23.00 1.19 -0.12
N MET A 129 -23.85 0.44 -0.80
CA MET A 129 -23.47 -0.29 -2.00
C MET A 129 -23.42 0.66 -3.21
N PRO A 130 -22.51 0.42 -4.17
CA PRO A 130 -22.58 1.04 -5.49
C PRO A 130 -23.94 0.79 -6.14
N ARG A 131 -24.42 1.76 -6.93
CA ARG A 131 -25.65 1.63 -7.72
C ARG A 131 -25.27 1.65 -9.20
N GLY A 132 -25.95 0.83 -10.00
CA GLY A 132 -25.76 0.79 -11.46
C GLY A 132 -24.68 -0.18 -11.94
N PHE A 133 -23.80 -0.66 -11.06
CA PHE A 133 -22.79 -1.67 -11.41
C PHE A 133 -22.49 -2.58 -10.22
N PHE A 134 -21.89 -3.73 -10.50
CA PHE A 134 -21.32 -4.62 -9.50
C PHE A 134 -19.86 -4.93 -9.83
N ILE A 135 -19.09 -5.33 -8.80
CA ILE A 135 -17.68 -5.70 -8.96
C ILE A 135 -17.57 -7.22 -8.88
N ARG A 136 -16.90 -7.83 -9.84
CA ARG A 136 -16.57 -9.26 -9.85
C ARG A 136 -15.14 -9.49 -10.32
N ARG A 137 -14.62 -10.70 -10.06
CA ARG A 137 -13.33 -11.11 -10.65
C ARG A 137 -13.48 -11.22 -12.17
N LEU A 138 -12.37 -11.03 -12.88
CA LEU A 138 -12.24 -11.40 -14.29
C LEU A 138 -12.51 -12.89 -14.45
N THR A 139 -13.34 -13.28 -15.41
CA THR A 139 -13.73 -14.68 -15.64
C THR A 139 -13.61 -15.11 -17.10
N SER A 140 -13.56 -14.19 -18.06
CA SER A 140 -13.59 -14.48 -19.49
C SER A 140 -12.48 -13.78 -20.28
N ARG A 141 -12.27 -14.20 -21.54
CA ARG A 141 -11.38 -13.49 -22.47
C ARG A 141 -11.97 -12.14 -22.88
N ASP A 142 -13.29 -12.05 -22.97
CA ASP A 142 -13.97 -10.81 -23.32
C ASP A 142 -13.80 -9.73 -22.24
N ASP A 143 -13.70 -10.14 -20.96
CA ASP A 143 -13.32 -9.22 -19.88
C ASP A 143 -11.92 -8.65 -20.12
N ALA A 144 -10.94 -9.48 -20.48
CA ALA A 144 -9.57 -9.03 -20.75
C ALA A 144 -9.52 -8.04 -21.94
N VAL A 145 -10.28 -8.31 -23.00
CA VAL A 145 -10.44 -7.37 -24.13
C VAL A 145 -11.06 -6.06 -23.64
N SER A 146 -12.10 -6.12 -22.81
CA SER A 146 -12.78 -4.94 -22.28
C SER A 146 -11.88 -4.11 -21.36
N ILE A 147 -11.05 -4.75 -20.53
CA ILE A 147 -10.02 -4.10 -19.71
C ILE A 147 -9.04 -3.34 -20.60
N ASN A 148 -8.51 -3.98 -21.64
CA ASN A 148 -7.56 -3.32 -22.55
C ASN A 148 -8.20 -2.18 -23.34
N ARG A 149 -9.48 -2.30 -23.69
CA ARG A 149 -10.25 -1.19 -24.28
C ARG A 149 -10.31 0.01 -23.32
N LEU A 150 -10.56 -0.24 -22.02
CA LEU A 150 -10.56 0.82 -21.00
C LEU A 150 -9.16 1.44 -20.82
N TYR A 151 -8.11 0.62 -20.79
CA TYR A 151 -6.73 1.12 -20.72
C TYR A 151 -6.39 1.99 -21.94
N ALA A 152 -6.68 1.53 -23.15
CA ALA A 152 -6.44 2.29 -24.38
C ALA A 152 -7.22 3.62 -24.38
N ALA A 153 -8.49 3.61 -23.96
CA ALA A 153 -9.31 4.82 -23.84
C ALA A 153 -8.76 5.85 -22.84
N ARG A 154 -7.86 5.44 -21.94
CA ARG A 154 -7.19 6.28 -20.94
C ARG A 154 -5.70 6.46 -21.21
N ALA A 155 -5.22 6.10 -22.40
CA ALA A 155 -3.80 6.13 -22.77
C ALA A 155 -2.90 5.36 -21.79
N MET A 156 -3.44 4.31 -21.16
CA MET A 156 -2.69 3.39 -20.30
C MET A 156 -2.10 2.25 -21.14
N VAL A 157 -1.00 1.69 -20.66
CA VAL A 157 -0.35 0.54 -21.29
C VAL A 157 -1.27 -0.70 -21.18
N PRO A 158 -1.61 -1.37 -22.31
CA PRO A 158 -2.44 -2.56 -22.28
C PRO A 158 -1.68 -3.77 -21.73
N VAL A 159 -2.43 -4.74 -21.20
CA VAL A 159 -1.90 -6.01 -20.72
C VAL A 159 -2.01 -7.06 -21.83
N PRO A 160 -0.97 -7.84 -22.16
CA PRO A 160 -1.09 -8.92 -23.13
C PRO A 160 -2.23 -9.89 -22.76
N PRO A 161 -3.13 -10.26 -23.69
CA PRO A 161 -4.27 -11.14 -23.38
C PRO A 161 -3.88 -12.47 -22.70
N ASP A 162 -2.75 -13.04 -23.09
CA ASP A 162 -2.25 -14.30 -22.51
C ASP A 162 -1.78 -14.16 -21.06
N PHE A 163 -1.36 -12.95 -20.64
CA PHE A 163 -0.90 -12.67 -19.28
C PHE A 163 -2.01 -12.86 -18.24
N PHE A 164 -3.24 -12.47 -18.58
CA PHE A 164 -4.39 -12.63 -17.69
C PHE A 164 -4.62 -14.10 -17.31
N TRP A 165 -4.24 -15.04 -18.18
CA TRP A 165 -4.40 -16.47 -17.96
C TRP A 165 -3.19 -17.12 -17.30
N SER A 166 -1.98 -16.70 -17.66
CA SER A 166 -0.76 -17.23 -17.04
C SER A 166 -0.66 -16.90 -15.55
N MET A 167 -1.26 -15.78 -15.12
CA MET A 167 -1.26 -15.32 -13.73
C MET A 167 -2.56 -15.65 -12.96
N ARG A 168 -3.53 -16.33 -13.57
CA ARG A 168 -4.84 -16.59 -12.93
C ARG A 168 -4.72 -17.41 -11.64
N ASP A 169 -3.73 -18.30 -11.56
CA ASP A 169 -3.44 -19.11 -10.37
C ASP A 169 -2.35 -18.50 -9.48
N ALA A 170 -1.71 -17.41 -9.94
CA ALA A 170 -0.75 -16.67 -9.14
C ALA A 170 -1.52 -15.88 -8.07
N ARG A 171 -1.29 -16.20 -6.78
CA ARG A 171 -1.93 -15.50 -5.66
C ARG A 171 -1.55 -14.02 -5.56
N SER A 172 -0.52 -13.59 -6.28
CA SER A 172 0.02 -12.23 -6.22
C SER A 172 -0.76 -11.19 -7.01
N ILE A 173 -1.57 -11.58 -8.02
CA ILE A 173 -2.34 -10.62 -8.83
C ILE A 173 -3.78 -11.09 -8.98
N THR A 174 -4.73 -10.19 -8.74
CA THR A 174 -6.15 -10.43 -8.98
C THR A 174 -6.76 -9.29 -9.78
N TYR A 175 -7.38 -9.59 -10.92
CA TYR A 175 -8.14 -8.60 -11.68
C TYR A 175 -9.62 -8.64 -11.32
N PHE A 176 -10.19 -7.46 -11.11
CA PHE A 176 -11.62 -7.24 -10.95
C PHE A 176 -12.12 -6.33 -12.06
N VAL A 177 -13.36 -6.53 -12.46
CA VAL A 177 -14.10 -5.67 -13.38
C VAL A 177 -15.33 -5.11 -12.68
N ALA A 178 -15.67 -3.87 -13.02
CA ALA A 178 -16.95 -3.27 -12.72
C ALA A 178 -17.86 -3.45 -13.94
N GLU A 179 -18.94 -4.20 -13.78
CA GLU A 179 -19.90 -4.50 -14.83
C GLU A 179 -21.19 -3.70 -14.60
N ASP A 180 -21.62 -2.97 -15.63
CA ASP A 180 -22.87 -2.24 -15.63
C ASP A 180 -24.06 -3.21 -15.58
N MET A 181 -24.99 -2.97 -14.66
CA MET A 181 -26.11 -3.88 -14.42
C MET A 181 -27.18 -3.87 -15.52
N HIS A 182 -27.20 -2.84 -16.36
CA HIS A 182 -28.20 -2.69 -17.41
C HIS A 182 -27.70 -3.22 -18.76
N SER A 183 -26.47 -2.86 -19.15
CA SER A 183 -25.88 -3.27 -20.44
C SER A 183 -25.03 -4.54 -20.37
N GLY A 184 -24.55 -4.93 -19.18
CA GLY A 184 -23.56 -5.99 -19.01
C GLY A 184 -22.15 -5.58 -19.47
N GLU A 185 -21.94 -4.30 -19.77
CA GLU A 185 -20.66 -3.79 -20.24
C GLU A 185 -19.67 -3.61 -19.08
N VAL A 186 -18.40 -3.97 -19.31
CA VAL A 186 -17.32 -3.64 -18.39
C VAL A 186 -16.97 -2.16 -18.53
N ILE A 187 -17.24 -1.42 -17.46
CA ILE A 187 -17.08 0.04 -17.36
C ILE A 187 -15.88 0.46 -16.49
N GLY A 188 -15.26 -0.48 -15.79
CA GLY A 188 -14.12 -0.23 -14.93
C GLY A 188 -13.30 -1.49 -14.65
N THR A 189 -12.08 -1.30 -14.19
CA THR A 189 -11.16 -2.39 -13.83
C THR A 189 -10.33 -2.02 -12.61
N VAL A 190 -9.97 -3.01 -11.80
CA VAL A 190 -9.08 -2.89 -10.66
C VAL A 190 -8.09 -4.04 -10.70
N THR A 191 -6.80 -3.73 -10.61
CA THR A 191 -5.74 -4.72 -10.39
C THR A 191 -5.38 -4.74 -8.91
N GLY A 192 -5.70 -5.84 -8.24
CA GLY A 192 -5.24 -6.13 -6.88
C GLY A 192 -3.89 -6.83 -6.93
N VAL A 193 -3.00 -6.43 -6.01
CA VAL A 193 -1.68 -7.04 -5.82
C VAL A 193 -1.55 -7.46 -4.36
N ASP A 194 -1.05 -8.67 -4.13
CA ASP A 194 -0.69 -9.21 -2.82
C ASP A 194 0.84 -9.30 -2.72
N HIS A 195 1.43 -8.56 -1.77
CA HIS A 195 2.87 -8.28 -1.69
C HIS A 195 3.38 -8.10 -0.25
#